data_AF-A0A947UVC8-F1
#
_entry.id   AF-A0A947UVC8-F1
#
_cell.length_a   1.000
_cell.length_b   1.000
_cell.length_c   1.000
_cell.angle_alpha   90.00
_cell.angle_beta   90.00
_cell.angle_gamma   90.00
#
_symmetry.space_group_name_H-M   'P 1'
#
loop_
_entity.id
_entity.type
_entity.pdbx_description
1 polymer ?
#
loop_
_entity_poly.entity_id
_entity_poly.type
_entity_poly.pdbx_seq_one_letter_code
_entity_poly.pdbx_strand_id
1 'polypeptide(L)' 'MRTLICGSLAFDSIMVFQDHFKHHILPDKIHMLNVSFLVPEMRREFGGCAGNIAYNLKLLG' A
#
# COMPACT_ATOMS: atom_id res chain seq x y z
N MET A 1 -27.08 7.59 9.29
CA MET A 1 -27.33 6.98 7.96
C MET A 1 -26.65 5.61 7.93
N ARG A 2 -27.19 4.60 7.24
CA ARG A 2 -26.50 3.30 7.07
C ARG A 2 -25.99 3.19 5.63
N THR A 3 -24.69 2.98 5.46
CA THR A 3 -24.02 2.88 4.16
C THR A 3 -23.39 1.50 4.02
N LEU A 4 -23.69 0.78 2.94
CA LEU A 4 -23.02 -0.46 2.61
C LEU A 4 -21.70 -0.16 1.89
N ILE A 5 -20.60 -0.72 2.41
CA ILE A 5 -19.28 -0.60 1.78
C ILE A 5 -18.79 -2.00 1.42
N CYS A 6 -18.75 -2.28 0.12
CA CYS A 6 -18.26 -3.54 -0.42
C CYS A 6 -16.78 -3.38 -0.84
N GLY A 7 -15.94 -4.36 -0.52
CA GLY A 7 -14.53 -4.36 -0.87
C GLY A 7 -13.70 -5.28 0.02
N SER A 8 -12.39 -5.20 -0.11
CA SER A 8 -11.47 -6.04 0.65
C SER A 8 -11.38 -5.63 2.13
N LEU A 9 -11.14 -6.63 2.99
CA LEU A 9 -10.70 -6.48 4.37
C LEU A 9 -9.45 -7.34 4.54
N ALA A 10 -8.34 -6.72 4.95
CA ALA A 10 -7.04 -7.37 4.89
C ALA A 10 -6.12 -6.92 6.02
N PHE A 11 -5.00 -7.61 6.15
CA PHE A 11 -3.82 -7.06 6.79
C PHE A 11 -2.84 -6.61 5.71
N ASP A 12 -2.39 -5.36 5.79
CA ASP A 12 -1.45 -4.80 4.83
C ASP A 12 -0.04 -4.92 5.40
N SER A 13 0.85 -5.63 4.70
CA SER A 13 2.29 -5.65 5.00
C SER A 13 2.96 -4.51 4.22
N ILE A 14 3.24 -3.42 4.92
CA ILE A 14 3.74 -2.18 4.32
C ILE A 14 5.24 -2.05 4.58
N MET A 15 5.99 -1.83 3.50
CA MET A 15 7.43 -1.57 3.51
C MET A 15 7.69 -0.28 2.72
N VAL A 16 8.14 0.77 3.41
CA VAL A 16 8.34 2.09 2.77
C VAL A 16 9.79 2.23 2.34
N PHE A 17 10.01 2.26 1.04
CA PHE A 17 11.29 2.65 0.44
C PHE A 17 11.39 4.18 0.41
N GLN A 18 12.41 4.75 1.04
CA GLN A 18 12.57 6.20 1.25
C GLN A 18 13.22 6.90 0.03
N ASP A 19 12.79 6.54 -1.17
CA ASP A 19 13.17 7.16 -2.45
C ASP A 19 12.12 6.77 -3.51
N HIS A 20 12.25 7.26 -4.73
CA HIS A 20 11.37 6.94 -5.84
C HIS A 20 11.95 5.82 -6.70
N PHE A 21 11.15 4.78 -6.97
CA PHE A 21 11.58 3.67 -7.83
C PHE A 21 12.08 4.11 -9.21
N LYS A 22 11.56 5.23 -9.76
CA LYS A 22 12.01 5.78 -11.06
C LYS A 22 13.51 6.12 -11.11
N HIS A 23 14.15 6.40 -9.96
CA HIS A 23 15.59 6.70 -9.91
C HIS A 23 16.44 5.43 -10.01
N HIS A 24 15.86 4.26 -9.78
CA HIS A 24 16.55 2.96 -9.68
C HIS A 24 16.17 2.00 -10.81
N ILE A 25 15.23 2.39 -11.68
CA ILE A 25 14.77 1.61 -12.81
C ILE A 25 15.32 2.25 -14.09
N LEU A 26 16.08 1.47 -14.86
CA LEU A 26 16.59 1.89 -16.18
C LEU A 26 15.57 1.50 -17.27
N PRO A 27 14.88 2.46 -17.92
CA PRO A 27 13.81 2.14 -18.87
C PRO A 27 14.27 1.24 -20.03
N ASP A 28 15.46 1.48 -20.56
CA ASP A 28 16.02 0.72 -21.69
C ASP A 28 16.35 -0.74 -21.36
N LYS A 29 16.42 -1.08 -20.06
CA LYS A 29 16.73 -2.43 -19.56
C LYS A 29 15.55 -3.10 -18.86
N ILE A 30 14.32 -2.62 -19.06
CA ILE A 30 13.13 -3.13 -18.36
C ILE A 30 12.84 -4.62 -18.60
N HIS A 31 13.23 -5.14 -19.77
CA HIS A 31 13.11 -6.55 -20.13
C HIS A 31 13.95 -7.48 -19.23
N MET A 32 14.91 -6.94 -18.49
CA MET A 32 15.76 -7.65 -17.54
C MET A 32 15.88 -6.86 -16.23
N LEU A 33 14.74 -6.55 -15.61
CA LEU A 33 14.66 -5.78 -14.36
C LEU A 33 15.26 -6.57 -13.19
N ASN A 34 16.32 -6.04 -12.59
CA ASN A 34 16.92 -6.55 -11.36
C ASN A 34 17.01 -5.40 -10.34
N VAL A 35 16.29 -5.54 -9.22
CA VAL A 35 16.18 -4.51 -8.19
C VAL A 35 16.23 -5.13 -6.80
N SER A 36 16.86 -4.42 -5.86
CA SER A 36 16.87 -4.76 -4.43
C SER A 36 16.79 -3.46 -3.64
N PHE A 37 15.71 -3.26 -2.91
CA PHE A 37 15.46 -2.03 -2.15
C PHE A 37 15.65 -2.29 -0.65
N LEU A 38 16.51 -1.52 -0.02
CA LEU A 38 16.61 -1.52 1.44
C LEU A 38 15.43 -0.75 2.02
N VAL A 39 14.66 -1.41 2.87
CA VAL A 39 13.56 -0.82 3.64
C VAL A 39 13.89 -0.93 5.12
N PRO A 40 13.72 0.14 5.91
CA PRO A 40 14.15 0.15 7.31
C PRO A 40 13.25 -0.70 8.22
N GLU A 41 11.99 -0.88 7.84
CA GLU A 41 10.98 -1.57 8.64
C GLU A 41 9.91 -2.21 7.75
N MET A 42 9.31 -3.30 8.23
CA MET A 42 8.05 -3.85 7.74
C MET A 42 6.99 -3.73 8.83
N ARG A 43 5.86 -3.11 8.49
CA ARG A 43 4.71 -2.95 9.37
C ARG A 43 3.54 -3.78 8.89
N ARG A 44 2.76 -4.32 9.82
CA ARG A 44 1.48 -4.97 9.52
C ARG A 44 0.35 -4.11 10.06
N GLU A 45 -0.52 -3.64 9.18
CA GLU A 45 -1.63 -2.75 9.50
C GLU A 45 -2.97 -3.41 9.21
N PHE A 46 -4.03 -2.96 9.91
CA PHE A 46 -5.38 -3.26 9.46
C PHE A 46 -5.66 -2.46 8.18
N GLY A 47 -6.10 -3.16 7.14
CA GLY A 47 -6.24 -2.58 5.81
C GLY A 47 -7.39 -3.18 5.01
N GLY A 48 -7.23 -3.16 3.70
CA GLY A 48 -8.29 -3.46 2.75
C GLY A 48 -9.22 -2.28 2.50
N CYS A 49 -9.66 -2.12 1.25
CA CYS A 49 -10.39 -0.93 0.81
C CYS A 49 -11.68 -0.71 1.59
N ALA A 50 -12.46 -1.76 1.86
CA ALA A 50 -13.69 -1.62 2.63
C ALA A 50 -13.40 -1.27 4.09
N GLY A 51 -12.38 -1.88 4.70
CA GLY A 51 -11.96 -1.57 6.07
C GLY A 51 -11.54 -0.09 6.20
N ASN A 52 -10.68 0.37 5.28
CA ASN A 52 -10.17 1.74 5.29
C ASN A 52 -11.28 2.78 5.06
N ILE A 53 -12.19 2.55 4.11
CA ILE A 53 -13.30 3.48 3.85
C ILE A 53 -14.29 3.47 5.02
N ALA A 54 -14.66 2.28 5.54
CA ALA A 54 -15.60 2.18 6.67
C ALA A 54 -15.05 2.82 7.94
N TYR A 55 -13.75 2.65 8.22
CA TYR A 55 -13.07 3.29 9.34
C TYR A 55 -13.15 4.81 9.25
N ASN A 56 -12.80 5.40 8.11
CA ASN A 56 -12.90 6.85 7.92
C ASN A 56 -14.33 7.36 7.96
N LEU A 57 -15.29 6.65 7.35
CA LEU A 57 -16.71 7.02 7.44
C LEU A 57 -17.16 7.06 8.90
N LYS A 58 -16.75 6.09 9.71
CA LYS A 58 -17.09 6.04 11.14
C LYS A 58 -16.51 7.22 11.92
N LEU A 59 -15.32 7.71 11.58
CA LEU A 59 -14.68 8.85 12.22
C LEU A 59 -15.39 10.19 11.92
N LEU A 60 -16.12 10.28 10.82
CA LEU A 60 -16.85 11.49 10.41
C LEU A 60 -18.23 11.66 11.07
N GLY A 61 -18.76 10.61 11.72
CA GLY A 61 -20.09 10.60 12.34
C GLY A 61 -21.21 10.01 11.46
#